data_AF-A0A552ETD0-F1
#
_entry.id   AF-A0A552ETD0-F1
#
_cell.length_a   1.000
_cell.length_b   1.000
_cell.length_c   1.000
_cell.angle_alpha   90.00
_cell.angle_beta   90.00
_cell.angle_gamma   90.00
#
_symmetry.space_group_name_H-M   'P 1'
#
loop_
_entity.id
_entity.type
_entity.pdbx_description
1 polymer ?
#
loop_
_entity_poly.entity_id
_entity_poly.type
_entity_poly.pdbx_seq_one_letter_code
_entity_poly.pdbx_strand_id
1 'polypeptide(L)'
;MDELIDYISKHYSVIYKSKQSYYHLFSLAKISGQKSQKINPKFDQELVEKKKKEIQKVLAENNDEIESREIIVLFLDECHLLN
;
A
#
# COMPACT_ATOMS: atom_id res chain seq x y z
N MET A 1 -9.85 -13.06 2.21
CA MET A 1 -9.94 -13.84 0.95
C MET A 1 -11.39 -14.06 0.56
N ASP A 2 -12.21 -14.62 1.45
CA ASP A 2 -13.63 -14.86 1.15
C ASP A 2 -14.40 -13.56 0.88
N GLU A 3 -14.08 -12.48 1.60
CA GLU A 3 -14.68 -11.14 1.38
C GLU A 3 -14.38 -10.54 -0.02
N LEU A 4 -13.17 -10.76 -0.55
CA LEU A 4 -12.81 -10.29 -1.89
C LEU A 4 -13.45 -11.16 -2.99
N ILE A 5 -13.58 -12.47 -2.75
CA ILE A 5 -14.31 -13.37 -3.64
C ILE A 5 -15.78 -12.95 -3.71
N ASP A 6 -16.39 -12.64 -2.58
CA ASP A 6 -17.78 -12.18 -2.51
C ASP A 6 -17.97 -10.84 -3.23
N TYR A 7 -17.08 -9.87 -2.99
CA TYR A 7 -17.09 -8.57 -3.67
C TYR A 7 -17.00 -8.71 -5.19
N ILE A 8 -16.06 -9.52 -5.70
CA ILE A 8 -15.88 -9.71 -7.14
C ILE A 8 -17.07 -10.41 -7.78
N SER A 9 -17.60 -11.45 -7.12
CA SER A 9 -18.80 -12.16 -7.58
C SER A 9 -20.01 -11.21 -7.66
N LYS A 10 -20.22 -10.41 -6.61
CA LYS A 10 -21.36 -9.50 -6.49
C LYS A 10 -21.32 -8.32 -7.47
N HIS A 11 -20.13 -7.77 -7.71
CA HIS A 11 -19.99 -6.53 -8.49
C HIS A 11 -19.60 -6.77 -9.97
N TYR A 12 -18.96 -7.89 -10.28
CA TYR A 12 -18.43 -8.15 -11.63
C TYR A 12 -18.90 -9.48 -12.22
N SER A 13 -19.75 -10.24 -11.52
CA SER A 13 -20.30 -11.55 -11.95
C SER A 13 -19.23 -12.58 -12.33
N VAL A 14 -18.02 -12.44 -11.78
CA VAL A 14 -16.93 -13.39 -11.99
C VAL A 14 -17.00 -14.49 -10.94
N ILE A 15 -17.28 -15.72 -11.36
CA ILE A 15 -17.30 -16.90 -10.48
C ILE A 15 -16.04 -17.73 -10.73
N TYR A 16 -15.19 -17.84 -9.72
CA TYR A 16 -13.96 -18.62 -9.80
C TYR A 16 -14.25 -20.13 -9.72
N LYS A 17 -13.68 -20.92 -10.65
CA LYS A 17 -13.80 -22.39 -10.63
C LYS A 17 -13.12 -23.03 -9.42
N SER A 18 -12.08 -22.40 -8.86
CA SER A 18 -11.36 -22.88 -7.68
C SER A 18 -10.58 -21.76 -7.01
N LYS A 19 -10.22 -21.93 -5.73
CA LYS A 19 -9.35 -20.99 -4.99
C LYS A 19 -7.98 -20.81 -5.65
N GLN A 20 -7.49 -21.80 -6.41
CA GLN A 20 -6.25 -21.69 -7.19
C GLN A 20 -6.36 -20.71 -8.38
N SER A 21 -7.56 -20.55 -8.93
CA SER A 21 -7.81 -19.60 -10.03
C SER A 21 -7.54 -18.14 -9.60
N TYR A 22 -7.66 -17.86 -8.31
CA TYR A 22 -7.40 -16.55 -7.73
C TYR A 22 -5.89 -16.21 -7.69
N TYR A 23 -5.05 -17.17 -7.29
CA TYR A 23 -3.59 -16.98 -7.30
C TYR A 23 -3.05 -16.81 -8.73
N HIS A 24 -3.70 -17.44 -9.71
CA HIS A 24 -3.36 -17.25 -11.12
C HIS A 24 -3.60 -15.82 -11.60
N LEU A 25 -4.73 -15.19 -11.22
CA LEU A 25 -4.98 -13.78 -11.55
C LEU A 25 -3.98 -12.83 -10.89
N PHE A 26 -3.62 -13.07 -9.63
CA PHE A 26 -2.59 -12.27 -8.95
C PHE A 26 -1.23 -12.43 -9.61
N SER A 27 -0.89 -13.65 -10.05
CA SER A 27 0.32 -13.90 -10.83
C SER A 27 0.31 -13.17 -12.18
N LEU A 28 -0.81 -13.21 -12.93
CA LEU A 28 -0.96 -12.50 -14.20
C LEU A 28 -0.89 -10.98 -14.04
N ALA A 29 -1.49 -10.45 -12.96
CA ALA A 29 -1.44 -9.03 -12.62
C ALA A 29 -0.08 -8.58 -12.05
N LYS A 30 0.90 -9.49 -11.92
CA LYS A 30 2.20 -9.26 -11.27
C LYS A 30 2.07 -8.74 -9.83
N ILE A 31 0.96 -9.04 -9.16
CA ILE A 31 0.72 -8.72 -7.75
C ILE A 31 1.31 -9.86 -6.92
N SER A 32 2.56 -9.71 -6.49
CA SER A 32 3.13 -10.59 -5.46
C SER A 32 2.60 -10.15 -4.10
N GLY A 33 1.91 -11.04 -3.39
CA GLY A 33 1.37 -10.76 -2.05
C GLY A 33 2.44 -10.17 -1.13
N GLN A 34 2.09 -9.10 -0.42
CA GLN A 34 2.93 -8.50 0.61
C GLN A 34 3.52 -9.59 1.50
N LYS A 35 4.84 -9.53 1.74
CA LYS A 35 5.51 -10.45 2.65
C LYS A 35 4.80 -10.41 4.01
N SER A 36 4.32 -11.56 4.48
CA SER A 36 3.62 -11.74 5.75
C SER A 36 4.52 -11.61 6.99
N GLN A 37 5.69 -10.97 6.86
CA GLN A 37 6.61 -10.79 7.96
C GLN A 37 6.12 -9.66 8.86
N LYS A 38 5.71 -10.02 10.08
CA LYS A 38 5.22 -9.10 11.12
C LYS A 38 6.27 -8.05 11.54
N ILE A 39 7.54 -8.33 11.28
CA ILE A 39 8.69 -7.49 11.61
C ILE A 39 9.52 -7.38 10.34
N ASN A 40 9.83 -6.16 9.91
CA ASN A 40 10.75 -5.95 8.81
C ASN A 40 12.19 -6.22 9.30
N PRO A 41 12.90 -7.22 8.76
CA PRO A 41 14.29 -7.51 9.15
C PRO A 41 15.26 -6.37 8.78
N LYS A 42 14.85 -5.43 7.92
CA LYS A 42 15.60 -4.22 7.56
C LYS A 42 15.06 -2.95 8.24
N PHE A 43 14.36 -3.08 9.37
CA PHE A 43 13.87 -1.94 10.13
C PHE A 43 15.05 -1.20 10.78
N ASP A 44 15.20 0.08 10.44
CA ASP A 44 16.17 0.97 11.05
C ASP A 44 15.40 2.14 11.67
N GLN A 45 15.46 2.23 13.00
CA GLN A 45 14.71 3.22 13.75
C GLN A 45 15.17 4.65 13.43
N GLU A 46 16.47 4.89 13.28
CA GLU A 46 17.00 6.23 13.02
C GLU A 46 16.57 6.72 11.63
N LEU A 47 16.62 5.84 10.63
CA LEU A 47 16.18 6.18 9.27
C LEU A 47 14.67 6.43 9.21
N VAL A 48 13.87 5.64 9.93
CA VAL A 48 12.42 5.85 10.04
C VAL A 48 12.11 7.18 10.71
N GLU A 49 12.75 7.49 11.83
CA GLU A 49 12.56 8.77 12.53
C GLU A 49 12.98 9.97 11.68
N LYS A 50 14.09 9.85 10.95
CA LYS A 50 14.52 10.88 9.99
C LYS A 50 13.47 11.07 8.90
N LYS A 51 12.96 9.99 8.31
CA LYS A 51 11.97 10.08 7.24
C LYS A 51 10.65 10.66 7.72
N LYS A 52 10.23 10.35 8.94
CA LYS A 52 9.07 10.97 9.59
C LYS A 52 9.22 12.48 9.72
N LYS A 53 10.39 12.96 10.14
CA LYS A 53 10.66 14.42 10.22
C LYS A 53 10.62 15.08 8.85
N GLU A 54 11.15 14.43 7.82
CA GLU A 54 11.06 14.94 6.44
C GLU A 54 9.61 15.03 5.96
N ILE A 55 8.80 14.00 6.20
CA ILE A 55 7.37 13.98 5.83
C ILE A 55 6.62 15.09 6.56
N GLN A 56 6.82 15.23 7.86
CA GLN A 56 6.20 16.31 8.65
C GLN A 56 6.59 17.69 8.13
N LYS A 57 7.85 17.87 7.75
CA LYS A 57 8.33 19.12 7.16
C LYS A 57 7.62 19.43 5.84
N VAL A 58 7.54 18.47 4.92
CA VAL A 58 6.84 18.64 3.63
C VAL A 58 5.37 18.98 3.87
N LEU A 59 4.68 18.30 4.77
CA LEU A 59 3.28 18.59 5.09
C LEU A 59 3.11 19.99 5.69
N ALA A 60 4.01 20.41 6.57
CA ALA A 60 3.95 21.74 7.17
C ALA A 60 4.25 22.85 6.15
N GLU A 61 5.23 22.66 5.27
CA GLU A 61 5.60 23.63 4.24
C GLU A 61 4.52 23.81 3.18
N ASN A 62 3.72 22.76 2.92
CA ASN A 62 2.67 22.78 1.90
C ASN A 62 1.26 22.84 2.52
N ASN A 63 1.13 23.16 3.81
CA ASN A 63 -0.16 23.05 4.52
C ASN A 63 -1.25 23.92 3.88
N ASP A 64 -0.93 25.19 3.59
CA ASP A 64 -1.89 26.14 3.01
C ASP A 64 -2.39 25.65 1.63
N GLU A 65 -1.50 25.05 0.82
CA GLU A 65 -1.79 24.53 -0.51
C GLU A 65 -2.55 23.18 -0.46
N ILE A 66 -2.35 22.41 0.61
CA ILE A 66 -3.12 21.19 0.90
C ILE A 66 -4.53 21.58 1.35
N GLU A 67 -4.66 22.57 2.22
CA GLU A 67 -5.96 23.09 2.69
C GLU A 67 -6.75 23.75 1.55
N SER A 68 -6.07 24.50 0.67
CA SER A 68 -6.67 25.10 -0.54
C SER A 68 -7.05 24.05 -1.60
N ARG A 69 -6.62 22.79 -1.44
CA ARG A 69 -6.73 21.68 -2.40
C ARG A 69 -5.98 21.90 -3.71
N GLU A 70 -5.01 22.81 -3.73
CA GLU A 70 -4.08 22.96 -4.84
C GLU A 70 -3.09 21.80 -4.88
N ILE A 71 -2.78 21.22 -3.71
CA ILE A 71 -1.98 20.00 -3.56
C ILE A 71 -2.82 18.90 -2.92
N ILE A 72 -2.73 17.68 -3.49
CA ILE A 72 -3.33 16.48 -2.92
C ILE A 72 -2.22 15.49 -2.60
N VAL A 73 -2.08 15.15 -1.31
CA VAL A 73 -1.13 14.13 -0.86
C VAL A 73 -1.79 12.76 -0.99
N LEU A 74 -1.31 11.96 -1.94
CA LEU A 74 -1.85 10.61 -2.19
C LEU A 74 -1.23 9.56 -1.26
N PHE A 75 0.11 9.52 -1.16
CA PHE A 75 0.84 8.64 -0.25
C PHE A 75 2.17 9.28 0.18
N LEU A 76 2.43 9.29 1.49
CA LEU A 76 3.73 9.57 2.10
C LEU A 76 3.96 8.49 3.15
N ASP A 77 5.10 7.82 3.08
CA ASP A 77 5.41 6.68 3.93
C ASP A 77 6.91 6.65 4.23
N GLU A 78 7.27 6.24 5.44
CA GLU A 78 8.64 5.97 5.88
C GLU A 78 9.20 4.64 5.35
N CYS A 79 8.49 3.95 4.45
CA CYS A 79 8.78 2.56 4.11
C CYS A 79 10.14 2.35 3.42
N HIS A 80 10.71 1.19 3.75
CA HIS A 80 12.14 0.90 3.78
C HIS A 80 12.76 0.73 2.39
N LEU A 81 13.82 1.51 2.12
CA LEU A 81 14.65 1.33 0.95
C LEU A 81 15.36 -0.04 1.02
N LEU A 82 15.00 -0.91 0.09
CA LEU A 82 15.75 -2.13 -0.20
C LEU A 82 17.06 -1.74 -0.87
N ASN A 83 18.14 -1.74 -0.08
CA ASN A 83 19.46 -2.12 -0.60
C ASN A 83 19.74 -3.55 -0.15
#